data_AF-A0A7C2AIL4-F1
#
_entry.id   AF-A0A7C2AIL4-F1
#
_cell.length_a   1.000
_cell.length_b   1.000
_cell.length_c   1.000
_cell.angle_alpha   90.00
_cell.angle_beta   90.00
_cell.angle_gamma   90.00
#
_symmetry.space_group_name_H-M   'P 1'
#
loop_
_entity.id
_entity.type
_entity.pdbx_description
1 polymer ?
#
loop_
_entity_poly.entity_id
_entity_poly.type
_entity_poly.pdbx_seq_one_letter_code
_entity_poly.pdbx_strand_id
1 'polypeptide(L)'
;MAAWVEFLADDAMEGRSARHAGGRRAARCIARAFEDLGLEQVPGVRGWFQDVGTGLSPNVLGLVRGRDPGFLVISAHYDHLPPLEEGRDRIFNGADDNASGVAAVIELAGYFRRHARGGRRRGVSLLFAAFTGEELDLLGSEKFVTDPPVALAEIRGDINLDMISRGRRDLIFCEPGGSADRLLEAVLRANAALGELEVRVGDHPEWLEQSDQES
;
A
#
# COMPACT_ATOMS: atom_id res chain seq x y z
N MET A 1 4.13 9.78 8.78
CA MET A 1 4.56 9.57 7.38
C MET A 1 6.06 9.69 7.21
N ALA A 2 6.70 10.85 7.47
CA ALA A 2 8.13 11.05 7.20
C ALA A 2 9.06 9.95 7.75
N ALA A 3 8.84 9.49 8.99
CA ALA A 3 9.66 8.44 9.60
C ALA A 3 9.56 7.07 8.91
N TRP A 4 8.41 6.73 8.30
CA TRP A 4 8.25 5.47 7.59
C TRP A 4 8.85 5.51 6.19
N VAL A 5 8.74 6.65 5.50
CA VAL A 5 9.38 6.85 4.20
C VAL A 5 10.89 6.72 4.36
N GLU A 6 11.49 7.47 5.30
CA GLU A 6 12.92 7.41 5.59
C GLU A 6 13.37 5.99 5.96
N PHE A 7 12.63 5.32 6.85
CA PHE A 7 12.98 3.96 7.28
C PHE A 7 12.91 2.93 6.14
N LEU A 8 11.87 2.98 5.32
CA LEU A 8 11.70 2.02 4.23
C LEU A 8 12.71 2.32 3.13
N ALA A 9 12.95 3.60 2.82
CA ALA A 9 13.88 4.07 1.81
C ALA A 9 15.35 4.06 2.27
N ASP A 10 15.67 3.56 3.46
CA ASP A 10 17.06 3.47 3.92
C ASP A 10 17.87 2.45 3.11
N ASP A 11 19.17 2.70 2.90
CA ASP A 11 20.09 1.77 2.21
C ASP A 11 20.10 0.38 2.85
N ALA A 12 19.86 0.29 4.15
CA ALA A 12 19.72 -0.97 4.88
C ALA A 12 18.53 -1.81 4.38
N MET A 13 17.61 -1.24 3.61
CA MET A 13 16.53 -1.96 2.95
C MET A 13 16.89 -2.46 1.55
N GLU A 14 18.09 -2.18 1.04
CA GLU A 14 18.64 -2.74 -0.22
C GLU A 14 17.65 -2.66 -1.40
N GLY A 15 16.95 -1.53 -1.52
CA GLY A 15 15.94 -1.28 -2.56
C GLY A 15 14.70 -2.18 -2.51
N ARG A 16 14.53 -2.96 -1.44
CA ARG A 16 13.32 -3.74 -1.14
C ARG A 16 12.86 -4.70 -2.24
N SER A 17 13.69 -5.00 -3.23
CA SER A 17 13.36 -5.94 -4.30
C SER A 17 12.78 -7.25 -3.75
N ALA A 18 11.68 -7.70 -4.37
CA ALA A 18 10.88 -8.83 -3.91
C ALA A 18 11.70 -10.11 -3.69
N ARG A 19 12.77 -10.33 -4.47
CA ARG A 19 13.63 -11.52 -4.37
C ARG A 19 14.80 -11.38 -3.39
N HIS A 20 15.05 -10.18 -2.86
CA HIS A 20 16.23 -9.85 -2.07
C HIS A 20 15.94 -9.82 -0.56
N ALA A 21 17.01 -9.75 0.24
CA ALA A 21 16.90 -9.70 1.69
C ALA A 21 16.21 -8.41 2.16
N GLY A 22 16.41 -7.32 1.41
CA GLY A 22 15.68 -6.05 1.52
C GLY A 22 14.17 -6.20 1.60
N GLY A 23 13.54 -6.79 0.59
CA GLY A 23 12.08 -6.99 0.56
C GLY A 23 11.59 -7.79 1.77
N ARG A 24 12.33 -8.83 2.16
CA ARG A 24 12.01 -9.64 3.36
C ARG A 24 12.15 -8.85 4.67
N ARG A 25 13.10 -7.92 4.76
CA ARG A 25 13.25 -7.02 5.91
C ARG A 25 12.09 -6.05 5.96
N ALA A 26 11.76 -5.39 4.85
CA ALA A 26 10.63 -4.48 4.74
C ALA A 26 9.31 -5.17 5.15
N ALA A 27 9.03 -6.35 4.60
CA ALA A 27 7.83 -7.14 4.94
C ALA A 27 7.70 -7.40 6.45
N ARG A 28 8.80 -7.80 7.11
CA ARG A 28 8.80 -8.04 8.57
C ARG A 28 8.56 -6.75 9.36
N CYS A 29 9.13 -5.64 8.94
CA CYS A 29 8.94 -4.35 9.60
C CYS A 29 7.50 -3.85 9.47
N ILE A 30 6.90 -3.96 8.28
CA ILE A 30 5.49 -3.60 8.05
C ILE A 30 4.56 -4.49 8.88
N ALA A 31 4.81 -5.81 8.90
CA ALA A 31 4.04 -6.75 9.71
C ALA A 31 4.13 -6.42 11.20
N ARG A 32 5.32 -6.04 11.67
CA ARG A 32 5.52 -5.60 13.05
C ARG A 32 4.77 -4.29 13.34
N ALA A 33 4.75 -3.35 12.40
CA ALA A 33 3.96 -2.12 12.53
C ALA A 33 2.46 -2.44 12.68
N PHE A 34 1.92 -3.35 11.85
CA PHE A 34 0.53 -3.79 11.96
C PHE A 34 0.24 -4.46 13.31
N GLU A 35 1.17 -5.30 13.80
CA GLU A 35 1.09 -5.92 15.12
C GLU A 35 1.08 -4.89 16.26
N ASP A 36 2.02 -3.93 16.25
CA ASP A 36 2.17 -2.91 17.30
C ASP A 36 0.97 -1.94 17.32
N LEU A 37 0.43 -1.61 16.15
CA LEU A 37 -0.85 -0.88 16.02
C LEU A 37 -2.04 -1.72 16.54
N GLY A 38 -1.86 -3.03 16.62
CA GLY A 38 -2.83 -4.00 17.11
C GLY A 38 -3.96 -4.23 16.13
N LEU A 39 -3.66 -4.22 14.83
CA LEU A 39 -4.58 -4.71 13.80
C LEU A 39 -4.97 -6.16 14.12
N GLU A 40 -6.00 -6.66 13.46
CA GLU A 40 -6.41 -8.07 13.53
C GLU A 40 -5.83 -8.83 12.33
N GLN A 41 -5.40 -10.07 12.53
CA GLN A 41 -4.92 -10.93 11.44
C GLN A 41 -6.07 -11.21 10.46
N VAL A 42 -5.75 -11.21 9.16
CA VAL A 42 -6.72 -11.56 8.13
C VAL A 42 -6.98 -13.08 8.19
N PRO A 43 -8.23 -13.54 8.11
CA PRO A 43 -8.52 -14.98 8.03
C PRO A 43 -7.78 -15.63 6.86
N GLY A 44 -7.35 -16.88 7.02
CA GLY A 44 -6.74 -17.65 5.93
C GLY A 44 -5.26 -17.35 5.65
N VAL A 45 -4.64 -16.35 6.30
CA VAL A 45 -3.20 -16.07 6.17
C VAL A 45 -2.42 -16.40 7.44
N ARG A 46 -1.12 -16.68 7.30
CA ARG A 46 -0.26 -17.04 8.44
C ARG A 46 0.28 -15.78 9.10
N GLY A 47 -0.33 -15.39 10.22
CA GLY A 47 0.03 -14.16 10.90
C GLY A 47 -0.36 -12.96 10.06
N TRP A 48 0.64 -12.26 9.52
CA TRP A 48 0.47 -11.10 8.65
C TRP A 48 0.86 -11.37 7.20
N PHE A 49 1.29 -12.59 6.88
CA PHE A 49 1.94 -12.90 5.62
C PHE A 49 1.07 -13.79 4.74
N GLN A 50 0.83 -13.34 3.51
CA GLN A 50 0.36 -14.19 2.41
C GLN A 50 1.56 -14.56 1.55
N ASP A 51 1.78 -15.87 1.36
CA ASP A 51 2.85 -16.38 0.52
C ASP A 51 2.55 -16.09 -0.95
N VAL A 52 3.52 -15.51 -1.67
CA VAL A 52 3.41 -15.15 -3.09
C VAL A 52 4.12 -16.17 -3.99
N GLY A 53 5.06 -16.94 -3.44
CA GLY A 53 5.78 -17.95 -4.17
C GLY A 53 7.23 -18.10 -3.73
N THR A 54 7.84 -19.18 -4.18
CA THR A 54 9.20 -19.55 -3.78
C THR A 54 10.21 -18.45 -4.10
N GLY A 55 10.95 -18.01 -3.07
CA GLY A 55 12.01 -17.01 -3.20
C GLY A 55 11.52 -15.57 -3.30
N LEU A 56 10.21 -15.33 -3.26
CA LEU A 56 9.62 -14.00 -3.17
C LEU A 56 9.40 -13.63 -1.71
N SER A 57 9.41 -12.32 -1.44
CA SER A 57 8.91 -11.77 -0.20
C SER A 57 7.38 -11.94 -0.15
N PRO A 58 6.75 -12.05 1.04
CA PRO A 58 5.30 -12.23 1.13
C PRO A 58 4.55 -10.90 0.99
N ASN A 59 3.27 -10.95 0.62
CA ASN A 59 2.40 -9.81 0.88
C ASN A 59 2.20 -9.65 2.40
N VAL A 60 2.04 -8.41 2.86
CA VAL A 60 1.73 -8.11 4.26
C VAL A 60 0.31 -7.58 4.35
N LEU A 61 -0.58 -8.31 5.03
CA LEU A 61 -1.99 -7.96 5.11
C LEU A 61 -2.37 -7.67 6.55
N GLY A 62 -3.33 -6.78 6.80
CA GLY A 62 -3.88 -6.57 8.13
C GLY A 62 -5.30 -6.02 8.15
N LEU A 63 -6.04 -6.27 9.24
CA LEU A 63 -7.48 -6.00 9.30
C LEU A 63 -7.85 -5.02 10.42
N VAL A 64 -8.73 -4.08 10.10
CA VAL A 64 -9.54 -3.37 11.10
C VAL A 64 -11.00 -3.74 10.86
N ARG A 65 -11.60 -4.50 11.79
CA ARG A 65 -12.98 -4.98 11.63
C ARG A 65 -14.01 -3.85 11.67
N GLY A 66 -14.89 -3.88 10.69
CA GLY A 66 -16.10 -3.05 10.61
C GLY A 66 -17.25 -3.62 11.45
N ARG A 67 -18.42 -3.00 11.31
CA ARG A 67 -19.70 -3.50 11.85
C ARG A 67 -20.46 -4.37 10.85
N ASP A 68 -20.33 -4.06 9.57
CA ASP A 68 -21.11 -4.64 8.49
C ASP A 68 -20.27 -5.63 7.67
N PRO A 69 -20.88 -6.63 7.01
CA PRO A 69 -20.18 -7.52 6.10
C PRO A 69 -19.54 -6.79 4.92
N GLY A 70 -18.38 -7.27 4.49
CA GLY A 70 -17.63 -6.75 3.37
C GLY A 70 -16.34 -6.01 3.77
N PHE A 71 -15.54 -5.71 2.75
CA PHE A 71 -14.20 -5.15 2.89
C PHE A 71 -14.01 -3.97 1.92
N LEU A 72 -13.27 -2.96 2.37
CA LEU A 72 -12.53 -2.06 1.49
C LEU A 72 -11.05 -2.38 1.66
N VAL A 73 -10.35 -2.51 0.55
CA VAL A 73 -8.90 -2.69 0.54
C VAL A 73 -8.25 -1.30 0.45
N ILE A 74 -7.18 -1.10 1.23
CA ILE A 74 -6.29 0.05 1.14
C ILE A 74 -4.91 -0.53 0.92
N SER A 75 -4.35 -0.27 -0.25
CA SER A 75 -3.17 -0.97 -0.75
C SER A 75 -2.03 -0.01 -1.13
N ALA A 76 -0.82 -0.56 -1.15
CA ALA A 76 0.38 -0.01 -1.76
C ALA A 76 1.35 -1.18 -2.00
N HIS A 77 2.32 -1.07 -2.91
CA HIS A 77 3.41 -2.04 -2.96
C HIS A 77 4.61 -1.53 -2.15
N TYR A 78 5.38 -2.44 -1.57
CA TYR A 78 6.54 -2.10 -0.75
C TYR A 78 7.87 -2.44 -1.41
N ASP A 79 7.86 -3.29 -2.43
CA ASP A 79 9.07 -3.58 -3.19
C ASP A 79 9.40 -2.44 -4.13
N HIS A 80 10.68 -2.39 -4.49
CA HIS A 80 11.20 -1.53 -5.55
C HIS A 80 12.28 -2.35 -6.30
N LEU A 81 13.36 -1.72 -6.77
CA LEU A 81 14.35 -2.36 -7.61
C LEU A 81 15.49 -3.06 -6.86
N PRO A 82 16.12 -4.10 -7.47
CA PRO A 82 17.30 -4.73 -6.90
C PRO A 82 18.52 -3.78 -6.95
N PRO A 83 19.47 -3.89 -6.00
CA PRO A 83 20.69 -3.11 -6.04
C PRO A 83 21.49 -3.33 -7.34
N LEU A 84 22.17 -2.28 -7.80
CA LEU A 84 23.12 -2.37 -8.91
C LEU A 84 24.37 -3.18 -8.49
N GLU A 85 24.97 -3.89 -9.45
CA GLU A 85 26.22 -4.62 -9.21
C GLU A 85 27.41 -3.66 -9.01
N GLU A 86 27.45 -2.58 -9.78
CA GLU A 86 28.53 -1.59 -9.84
C GLU A 86 27.98 -0.16 -9.61
N GLY A 87 28.86 0.76 -9.22
CA GLY A 87 28.50 2.15 -8.92
C GLY A 87 28.88 2.56 -7.50
N ARG A 88 28.93 3.88 -7.25
CA ARG A 88 29.15 4.43 -5.90
C ARG A 88 27.84 4.44 -5.11
N ASP A 89 26.77 4.88 -5.77
CA ASP A 89 25.42 4.66 -5.33
C ASP A 89 24.86 3.46 -6.10
N ARG A 90 24.26 2.52 -5.38
CA ARG A 90 23.80 1.24 -5.93
C ARG A 90 22.39 0.90 -5.51
N ILE A 91 21.78 1.70 -4.63
CA ILE A 91 20.50 1.37 -4.03
C ILE A 91 19.43 2.25 -4.66
N PHE A 92 18.42 1.62 -5.23
CA PHE A 92 17.20 2.32 -5.59
C PHE A 92 16.34 2.43 -4.34
N ASN A 93 16.33 3.59 -3.71
CA ASN A 93 15.70 3.75 -2.40
C ASN A 93 14.16 3.75 -2.48
N GLY A 94 13.55 4.10 -3.61
CA GLY A 94 12.10 4.03 -3.80
C GLY A 94 11.30 4.78 -2.74
N ALA A 95 11.71 6.02 -2.46
CA ALA A 95 11.12 6.84 -1.43
C ALA A 95 9.70 7.28 -1.82
N ASP A 96 9.50 7.67 -3.08
CA ASP A 96 8.17 7.95 -3.60
C ASP A 96 7.51 6.69 -4.14
N ASP A 97 8.27 5.85 -4.86
CA ASP A 97 7.84 4.58 -5.45
C ASP A 97 8.41 3.35 -4.69
N ASN A 98 7.71 2.76 -3.73
CA ASN A 98 6.44 3.19 -3.18
C ASN A 98 6.45 3.19 -1.64
N ALA A 99 7.58 3.60 -1.03
CA ALA A 99 7.66 3.81 0.41
C ALA A 99 6.65 4.86 0.89
N SER A 100 6.31 5.85 0.05
CA SER A 100 5.29 6.85 0.34
C SER A 100 3.90 6.25 0.54
N GLY A 101 3.45 5.37 -0.37
CA GLY A 101 2.16 4.68 -0.28
C GLY A 101 2.10 3.76 0.94
N VAL A 102 3.16 2.99 1.19
CA VAL A 102 3.24 2.11 2.37
C VAL A 102 3.19 2.91 3.67
N ALA A 103 3.87 4.06 3.73
CA ALA A 103 3.80 4.94 4.88
C ALA A 103 2.36 5.42 5.13
N ALA A 104 1.61 5.78 4.09
CA ALA A 104 0.20 6.15 4.24
C ALA A 104 -0.68 4.95 4.66
N VAL A 105 -0.46 3.75 4.11
CA VAL A 105 -1.16 2.53 4.54
C VAL A 105 -0.99 2.31 6.05
N ILE A 106 0.23 2.42 6.58
CA ILE A 106 0.51 2.23 8.02
C ILE A 106 -0.16 3.33 8.86
N GLU A 107 -0.12 4.60 8.42
CA GLU A 107 -0.74 5.71 9.15
C GLU A 107 -2.27 5.61 9.17
N LEU A 108 -2.89 5.28 8.03
CA LEU A 108 -4.32 5.05 7.92
C LEU A 108 -4.75 3.86 8.80
N ALA A 109 -4.00 2.76 8.76
CA ALA A 109 -4.21 1.60 9.63
C ALA A 109 -4.22 2.01 11.11
N GLY A 110 -3.23 2.79 11.55
CA GLY A 110 -3.16 3.30 12.92
C GLY A 110 -4.32 4.23 13.26
N TYR A 111 -4.67 5.15 12.35
CA TYR A 111 -5.80 6.06 12.52
C TYR A 111 -7.11 5.29 12.73
N PHE A 112 -7.46 4.38 11.82
CA PHE A 112 -8.72 3.64 11.89
C PHE A 112 -8.74 2.68 13.07
N ARG A 113 -7.60 2.06 13.42
CA ARG A 113 -7.53 1.19 14.59
C ARG A 113 -7.76 1.94 15.90
N ARG A 114 -7.15 3.13 16.08
CA ARG A 114 -7.39 3.98 17.25
C ARG A 114 -8.87 4.36 17.37
N HIS A 115 -9.52 4.74 16.26
CA HIS A 115 -10.94 5.09 16.24
C HIS A 115 -11.86 3.89 16.54
N ALA A 116 -11.53 2.71 16.01
CA ALA A 116 -12.28 1.49 16.29
C ALA A 116 -12.24 1.10 17.78
N ARG A 117 -11.08 1.27 18.44
CA ARG A 117 -10.94 1.06 19.90
C ARG A 117 -11.77 2.05 20.72
N GLY A 118 -11.95 3.28 20.24
CA GLY A 118 -12.83 4.29 20.84
C GLY A 118 -14.33 4.11 20.54
N GLY A 119 -14.77 2.94 20.06
CA GLY A 119 -16.17 2.64 19.74
C GLY A 119 -16.66 3.19 18.39
N ARG A 120 -15.82 3.89 17.63
CA ARG A 120 -16.17 4.48 16.32
C ARG A 120 -15.81 3.55 15.17
N ARG A 121 -16.24 2.28 15.27
CA ARG A 121 -16.11 1.34 14.13
C ARG A 121 -16.85 1.91 12.92
N ARG A 122 -16.29 1.75 11.72
CA ARG A 122 -16.95 2.16 10.48
C ARG A 122 -17.81 1.01 9.94
N GLY A 123 -18.46 1.22 8.80
CA GLY A 123 -19.35 0.25 8.18
C GLY A 123 -18.66 -1.07 7.87
N VAL A 124 -18.11 -1.22 6.66
CA VAL A 124 -17.34 -2.41 6.26
C VAL A 124 -15.97 -2.48 6.94
N SER A 125 -15.35 -3.66 6.92
CA SER A 125 -13.98 -3.84 7.40
C SER A 125 -12.97 -3.19 6.46
N LEU A 126 -11.84 -2.74 7.01
CA LEU A 126 -10.71 -2.22 6.24
C LEU A 126 -9.60 -3.27 6.22
N LEU A 127 -9.24 -3.74 5.03
CA LEU A 127 -8.13 -4.65 4.79
C LEU A 127 -6.97 -3.80 4.25
N PHE A 128 -5.91 -3.68 5.04
CA PHE A 128 -4.67 -3.01 4.65
C PHE A 128 -3.75 -4.04 3.98
N ALA A 129 -3.24 -3.73 2.79
CA ALA A 129 -2.37 -4.62 2.04
C ALA A 129 -1.09 -3.87 1.62
N ALA A 130 0.07 -4.44 1.96
CA ALA A 130 1.35 -4.05 1.38
C ALA A 130 1.80 -5.19 0.46
N PHE A 131 1.73 -4.95 -0.86
CA PHE A 131 2.05 -5.94 -1.88
C PHE A 131 3.54 -5.98 -2.20
N THR A 132 4.00 -7.15 -2.66
CA THR A 132 5.35 -7.35 -3.19
C THR A 132 5.29 -7.68 -4.68
N GLY A 133 6.39 -7.50 -5.40
CA GLY A 133 6.55 -7.92 -6.78
C GLY A 133 5.71 -7.09 -7.75
N GLU A 134 5.38 -5.84 -7.42
CA GLU A 134 4.74 -4.91 -8.35
C GLU A 134 5.67 -4.68 -9.55
N GLU A 135 6.93 -4.35 -9.26
CA GLU A 135 8.04 -4.12 -10.19
C GLU A 135 8.48 -5.39 -10.95
N LEU A 136 7.86 -6.52 -10.65
CA LEU A 136 8.06 -7.81 -11.30
C LEU A 136 6.77 -8.29 -11.99
N ASP A 137 5.99 -7.35 -12.54
CA ASP A 137 4.70 -7.58 -13.19
C ASP A 137 3.57 -7.97 -12.20
N LEU A 138 3.39 -7.20 -11.12
CA LEU A 138 2.21 -7.27 -10.23
C LEU A 138 2.02 -8.60 -9.45
N LEU A 139 3.09 -9.36 -9.21
CA LEU A 139 3.00 -10.74 -8.67
C LEU A 139 2.23 -10.84 -7.34
N GLY A 140 2.43 -9.87 -6.44
CA GLY A 140 1.76 -9.86 -5.14
C GLY A 140 0.27 -9.59 -5.24
N SER A 141 -0.13 -8.61 -6.04
CA SER A 141 -1.55 -8.29 -6.23
C SER A 141 -2.26 -9.36 -7.06
N GLU A 142 -1.57 -9.98 -8.04
CA GLU A 142 -2.08 -11.15 -8.76
C GLU A 142 -2.30 -12.32 -7.79
N LYS A 143 -1.35 -12.61 -6.89
CA LYS A 143 -1.53 -13.63 -5.85
C LYS A 143 -2.73 -13.32 -4.97
N PHE A 144 -2.90 -12.05 -4.58
CA PHE A 144 -4.02 -11.63 -3.74
C PHE A 144 -5.37 -11.88 -4.41
N VAL A 145 -5.47 -11.75 -5.73
CA VAL A 145 -6.73 -12.00 -6.46
C VAL A 145 -6.94 -13.48 -6.76
N THR A 146 -5.87 -14.21 -7.09
CA THR A 146 -5.94 -15.64 -7.48
C THR A 146 -6.07 -16.58 -6.29
N ASP A 147 -5.58 -16.20 -5.11
CA ASP A 147 -5.71 -16.94 -3.85
C ASP A 147 -6.16 -15.99 -2.73
N PRO A 148 -7.40 -15.50 -2.79
CA PRO A 148 -7.81 -14.36 -2.01
C PRO A 148 -8.06 -14.75 -0.54
N PRO A 149 -7.57 -13.95 0.43
CA PRO A 149 -7.72 -14.26 1.85
C PRO A 149 -9.14 -14.05 2.36
N VAL A 150 -9.97 -13.34 1.59
CA VAL A 150 -11.39 -13.11 1.79
C VAL A 150 -12.11 -13.28 0.46
N ALA A 151 -13.41 -13.57 0.45
CA ALA A 151 -14.12 -13.75 -0.81
C ALA A 151 -14.09 -12.45 -1.64
N LEU A 152 -13.66 -12.52 -2.92
CA LEU A 152 -13.59 -11.35 -3.80
C LEU A 152 -14.95 -10.62 -3.91
N ALA A 153 -16.06 -11.37 -3.89
CA ALA A 153 -17.41 -10.81 -3.91
C ALA A 153 -17.75 -9.95 -2.67
N GLU A 154 -16.99 -10.08 -1.57
CA GLU A 154 -17.14 -9.26 -0.38
C GLU A 154 -16.26 -8.00 -0.40
N ILE A 155 -15.31 -7.91 -1.33
CA ILE A 155 -14.48 -6.71 -1.54
C ILE A 155 -15.29 -5.69 -2.34
N ARG A 156 -15.58 -4.55 -1.74
CA ARG A 156 -16.39 -3.48 -2.35
C ARG A 156 -15.56 -2.50 -3.18
N GLY A 157 -14.24 -2.60 -3.10
CA GLY A 157 -13.31 -1.75 -3.81
C GLY A 157 -11.93 -1.74 -3.16
N ASP A 158 -10.95 -1.27 -3.92
CA ASP A 158 -9.57 -1.07 -3.50
C ASP A 158 -9.17 0.39 -3.75
N ILE A 159 -8.43 0.95 -2.80
CA ILE A 159 -7.79 2.26 -2.93
C ILE A 159 -6.28 2.00 -2.86
N ASN A 160 -5.65 1.94 -4.02
CA ASN A 160 -4.20 1.83 -4.15
C ASN A 160 -3.54 3.21 -4.00
N LEU A 161 -2.51 3.28 -3.18
CA LEU A 161 -1.71 4.48 -2.93
C LEU A 161 -0.34 4.27 -3.56
N ASP A 162 -0.05 5.08 -4.58
CA ASP A 162 1.16 4.96 -5.37
C ASP A 162 1.74 6.34 -5.67
N MET A 163 3.01 6.55 -5.35
CA MET A 163 3.74 7.82 -5.52
C MET A 163 2.97 9.04 -5.01
N ILE A 164 2.78 9.10 -3.68
CA ILE A 164 1.95 10.14 -3.02
C ILE A 164 2.74 11.19 -2.25
N SER A 165 4.07 11.24 -2.38
CA SER A 165 4.92 12.18 -1.65
C SER A 165 5.48 13.32 -2.50
N ARG A 166 5.42 13.22 -3.84
CA ARG A 166 5.81 14.29 -4.76
C ARG A 166 4.60 15.08 -5.26
N GLY A 167 4.83 16.37 -5.54
CA GLY A 167 3.81 17.26 -6.08
C GLY A 167 3.33 18.36 -5.12
N ARG A 168 2.27 19.05 -5.53
CA ARG A 168 1.66 20.13 -4.75
C ARG A 168 0.86 19.55 -3.58
N ARG A 169 0.93 20.21 -2.42
CA ARG A 169 0.22 19.80 -1.19
C ARG A 169 -1.30 19.77 -1.32
N ASP A 170 -1.83 20.55 -2.26
CA ASP A 170 -3.25 20.72 -2.52
C ASP A 170 -3.68 20.02 -3.81
N LEU A 171 -2.93 19.03 -4.29
CA LEU A 171 -3.24 18.28 -5.51
C LEU A 171 -3.16 16.78 -5.24
N ILE A 172 -4.20 16.05 -5.64
CA ILE A 172 -4.17 14.60 -5.76
C ILE A 172 -4.57 14.17 -7.17
N PHE A 173 -3.90 13.14 -7.65
CA PHE A 173 -4.29 12.44 -8.87
C PHE A 173 -5.08 11.19 -8.50
N CYS A 174 -6.12 10.91 -9.26
CA CYS A 174 -7.01 9.78 -9.05
C CYS A 174 -7.20 9.03 -10.36
N GLU A 175 -6.69 7.81 -10.43
CA GLU A 175 -6.83 6.94 -11.60
C GLU A 175 -7.90 5.88 -11.34
N PRO A 176 -9.11 6.00 -11.92
CA PRO A 176 -10.16 5.01 -11.73
C PRO A 176 -9.89 3.76 -12.57
N GLY A 177 -9.80 2.59 -11.93
CA GLY A 177 -9.88 1.30 -12.62
C GLY A 177 -11.26 1.07 -13.27
N GLY A 178 -11.37 0.10 -14.18
CA GLY A 178 -12.51 -0.13 -15.10
C GLY A 178 -13.91 -0.43 -14.52
N SER A 179 -14.16 -0.12 -13.24
CA SER A 179 -15.47 -0.10 -12.59
C SER A 179 -15.53 0.80 -11.34
N ALA A 180 -14.55 1.71 -11.18
CA ALA A 180 -14.33 2.47 -9.96
C ALA A 180 -15.19 3.75 -9.81
N ASP A 181 -16.18 3.97 -10.68
CA ASP A 181 -17.01 5.19 -10.71
C ASP A 181 -17.55 5.55 -9.31
N ARG A 182 -18.02 4.55 -8.55
CA ARG A 182 -18.55 4.77 -7.19
C ARG A 182 -17.49 5.19 -6.18
N LEU A 183 -16.27 4.66 -6.29
CA LEU A 183 -15.15 5.05 -5.44
C LEU A 183 -14.68 6.47 -5.80
N LEU A 184 -14.54 6.77 -7.08
CA LEU A 184 -14.19 8.11 -7.54
C LEU A 184 -15.23 9.13 -7.08
N GLU A 185 -16.52 8.85 -7.26
CA GLU A 185 -17.58 9.71 -6.73
C GLU A 185 -17.49 9.87 -5.20
N ALA A 186 -17.13 8.83 -4.46
CA ALA A 186 -16.95 8.91 -3.01
C ALA A 186 -15.77 9.82 -2.64
N VAL A 187 -14.65 9.75 -3.37
CA VAL A 187 -13.49 10.64 -3.21
C VAL A 187 -13.90 12.09 -3.50
N LEU A 188 -14.56 12.34 -4.64
CA LEU A 188 -15.00 13.68 -5.03
C LEU A 188 -16.00 14.28 -4.02
N ARG A 189 -16.95 13.47 -3.53
CA ARG A 189 -17.89 13.90 -2.47
C ARG A 189 -17.18 14.22 -1.16
N ALA A 190 -16.22 13.39 -0.75
CA ALA A 190 -15.43 13.63 0.46
C ALA A 190 -14.60 14.91 0.32
N ASN A 191 -13.94 15.12 -0.82
CA ASN A 191 -13.16 16.32 -1.09
C ASN A 191 -14.05 17.57 -1.10
N ALA A 192 -15.24 17.54 -1.72
CA ALA A 192 -16.16 18.67 -1.72
C ALA A 192 -16.66 19.04 -0.31
N ALA A 193 -16.74 18.08 0.61
CA ALA A 193 -17.14 18.33 2.00
C ALA A 193 -16.00 18.92 2.86
N LEU A 194 -14.74 18.63 2.50
CA LEU A 194 -13.55 19.13 3.21
C LEU A 194 -13.05 20.46 2.61
N GLY A 195 -13.12 20.61 1.28
CA GLY A 195 -12.84 21.83 0.54
C GLY A 195 -11.35 22.10 0.29
N GLU A 196 -10.49 21.07 0.30
CA GLU A 196 -9.04 21.27 0.47
C GLU A 196 -8.15 20.89 -0.72
N LEU A 197 -8.59 20.01 -1.65
CA LEU A 197 -7.71 19.46 -2.69
C LEU A 197 -8.24 19.70 -4.12
N GLU A 198 -7.34 20.06 -5.02
CA GLU A 198 -7.48 19.89 -6.46
C GLU A 198 -7.41 18.38 -6.77
N VAL A 199 -8.43 17.84 -7.45
CA VAL A 199 -8.46 16.41 -7.85
C VAL A 199 -8.40 16.33 -9.36
N ARG A 200 -7.36 15.69 -9.88
CA ARG A 200 -7.21 15.39 -11.32
C ARG A 200 -7.49 13.93 -11.58
N VAL A 201 -8.31 13.65 -12.61
CA VAL A 201 -8.78 12.31 -12.94
C VAL A 201 -8.35 11.95 -14.35
N GLY A 202 -7.66 10.82 -14.52
CA GLY A 202 -7.33 10.28 -15.85
C GLY A 202 -6.35 11.11 -16.67
N ASP A 203 -5.69 12.10 -16.06
CA ASP A 203 -4.86 13.09 -16.75
C ASP A 203 -3.47 13.09 -16.12
N HIS A 204 -2.64 12.13 -16.55
CA HIS A 204 -1.31 11.93 -16.01
C HIS A 204 -0.36 11.44 -17.10
N PRO A 205 0.26 12.36 -17.86
CA PRO A 205 0.96 12.01 -19.09
C PRO A 205 2.24 11.17 -18.91
N GLU A 206 2.87 11.10 -17.73
CA GLU A 206 4.24 10.57 -17.60
C GLU A 206 4.49 9.88 -16.23
N TRP A 207 3.88 8.72 -15.96
CA TRP A 207 4.20 7.92 -14.75
C TRP A 207 5.61 7.31 -14.80
N LEU A 208 6.03 6.85 -15.99
CA LEU A 208 7.31 6.18 -16.19
C LEU A 208 8.53 7.09 -15.97
N GLU A 209 8.39 8.40 -16.22
CA GLU A 209 9.48 9.37 -16.05
C GLU A 209 9.50 10.02 -14.65
N GLN A 210 8.51 9.72 -13.79
CA GLN A 210 8.39 10.29 -12.44
C GLN A 210 8.72 9.31 -11.32
N SER A 211 8.72 8.01 -11.62
CA SER A 211 9.21 7.00 -10.70
C SER A 211 10.68 7.29 -10.35
N ASP A 212 11.05 7.13 -9.08
CA ASP A 212 12.41 7.32 -8.60
C ASP A 212 13.36 6.14 -8.95
N GLN A 213 12.98 5.33 -9.95
CA GLN A 213 13.79 4.28 -10.57
C GLN A 213 15.07 4.80 -11.24
N GLU A 214 15.14 6.07 -11.64
CA GLU A 214 16.30 6.67 -12.32
C GLU A 214 17.19 7.55 -11.42
N SER A 215 16.84 7.73 -10.14
CA SER A 215 17.50 8.68 -9.22
C SER A 215 18.43 8.04 -8.20
#